data_AF-A1ZYR0-F1
#
_entry.id   AF-A1ZYR0-F1
#
_cell.length_a   1.000
_cell.length_b   1.000
_cell.length_c   1.000
_cell.angle_alpha   90.00
_cell.angle_beta   90.00
_cell.angle_gamma   90.00
#
_symmetry.space_group_name_H-M   'P 1'
#
loop_
_entity.id
_entity.type
_entity.pdbx_description
1 polymer ?
#
loop_
_entity_poly.entity_id
_entity_poly.type
_entity_poly.pdbx_seq_one_letter_code
_entity_poly.pdbx_strand_id
1 'polypeptide(L)'
;MRTHFFIILLCFLCTLDHTSLAQKATTFQNAQGKWGYKDKNGKVKIPAKYDYIRVASLKNSKRLIVIKDKKYALYTTDGNGITGFTYQMISVPNPDSQLILAKKSELYGYINSQGKTVLPFKYSNASNFKDGKANVWLNRRLFMIDTS
;
A
#
# COMPACT_ATOMS: atom_id res chain seq x y z
N MET A 1 -32.99 -35.46 59.42
CA MET A 1 -33.65 -35.45 58.10
C MET A 1 -33.24 -34.14 57.42
N ARG A 2 -32.29 -34.16 56.47
CA ARG A 2 -32.53 -34.18 55.01
C ARG A 2 -33.52 -33.06 54.64
N THR A 3 -33.12 -31.97 53.99
CA THR A 3 -32.57 -31.85 52.61
C THR A 3 -31.84 -30.50 52.45
N HIS A 4 -30.54 -30.44 52.15
CA HIS A 4 -29.88 -30.52 50.85
C HIS A 4 -30.19 -29.37 49.86
N PHE A 5 -29.24 -28.42 49.85
CA PHE A 5 -28.73 -27.61 48.74
C PHE A 5 -29.23 -28.02 47.33
N PHE A 6 -29.79 -27.06 46.60
CA PHE A 6 -29.74 -27.07 45.14
C PHE A 6 -28.69 -26.06 44.67
N ILE A 7 -27.57 -26.60 44.22
CA ILE A 7 -26.46 -25.91 43.58
C ILE A 7 -26.95 -25.46 42.20
N ILE A 8 -26.96 -24.14 41.97
CA ILE A 8 -27.13 -23.55 40.65
C ILE A 8 -25.82 -23.80 39.89
N LEU A 9 -25.76 -24.91 39.16
CA LEU A 9 -24.75 -25.16 38.15
C LEU A 9 -25.46 -25.20 36.79
N LEU A 10 -25.47 -24.08 36.08
CA LEU A 10 -25.58 -24.13 34.62
C LEU A 10 -24.59 -23.12 34.03
N CYS A 11 -23.45 -23.71 33.66
CA CYS A 11 -22.55 -23.33 32.59
C CYS A 11 -22.68 -21.90 32.06
N PHE A 12 -21.67 -21.11 32.39
CA PHE A 12 -21.18 -20.00 31.57
C PHE A 12 -20.89 -20.53 30.15
N LEU A 13 -21.93 -20.65 29.32
CA LEU A 13 -21.78 -20.71 27.87
C LEU A 13 -21.39 -19.30 27.41
N CYS A 14 -20.14 -18.93 27.71
CA CYS A 14 -19.46 -17.89 26.93
C CYS A 14 -19.16 -18.55 25.58
N THR A 15 -20.18 -18.64 24.73
CA THR A 15 -19.96 -18.94 23.32
C THR A 15 -19.08 -17.83 22.82
N LEU A 16 -17.82 -18.18 22.56
CA LEU A 16 -16.83 -17.35 21.90
C LEU A 16 -17.50 -16.64 20.73
N ASP A 17 -17.70 -15.33 20.86
CA ASP A 17 -18.02 -14.47 19.74
C ASP A 17 -16.79 -14.42 18.83
N HIS A 18 -16.57 -15.47 18.05
CA HIS A 18 -15.73 -15.38 16.86
C HIS A 18 -16.54 -14.68 15.78
N THR A 19 -16.84 -13.40 16.01
CA THR A 19 -17.07 -12.49 14.90
C THR A 19 -15.73 -12.34 14.19
N SER A 20 -15.48 -13.18 13.19
CA SER A 20 -14.34 -13.00 12.30
C SER A 20 -14.59 -11.75 11.46
N LEU A 21 -14.36 -10.58 12.05
CA LEU A 21 -14.11 -9.36 11.31
C LEU A 21 -12.95 -9.71 10.40
N ALA A 22 -13.20 -9.85 9.10
CA ALA A 22 -12.15 -10.09 8.13
C ALA A 22 -11.11 -8.98 8.30
N GLN A 23 -10.02 -9.28 9.01
CA GLN A 23 -9.05 -8.27 9.38
C GLN A 23 -8.42 -7.80 8.07
N LYS A 24 -8.62 -6.53 7.72
CA LYS A 24 -8.04 -6.00 6.49
C LYS A 24 -6.53 -6.07 6.61
N ALA A 25 -5.84 -6.54 5.57
CA ALA A 25 -4.39 -6.48 5.52
C ALA A 25 -3.95 -5.03 5.77
N THR A 26 -3.09 -4.84 6.76
CA THR A 26 -2.85 -3.53 7.34
C THR A 26 -1.36 -3.31 7.61
N THR A 27 -0.99 -2.04 7.57
CA THR A 27 0.31 -1.56 8.01
C THR A 27 0.31 -1.46 9.54
N PHE A 28 1.44 -1.74 10.17
CA PHE A 28 1.61 -1.62 11.62
C PHE A 28 2.94 -0.94 11.94
N GLN A 29 3.06 -0.38 13.14
CA GLN A 29 4.25 0.31 13.61
C GLN A 29 4.80 -0.39 14.86
N ASN A 30 6.12 -0.51 14.98
CA ASN A 30 6.78 -0.98 16.20
C ASN A 30 7.05 0.18 17.19
N ALA A 31 7.57 -0.15 18.38
CA ALA A 31 7.90 0.83 19.42
C ALA A 31 8.95 1.87 18.97
N GLN A 32 9.78 1.55 17.98
CA GLN A 32 10.79 2.43 17.39
C GLN A 32 10.24 3.30 16.24
N GLY A 33 8.93 3.27 16.00
CA GLY A 33 8.30 4.06 14.95
C GLY A 33 8.50 3.53 13.52
N LYS A 34 9.06 2.33 13.35
CA LYS A 34 9.24 1.71 12.03
C LYS A 34 7.98 0.95 11.59
N TRP A 35 7.71 0.98 10.29
CA TRP A 35 6.52 0.42 9.67
C TRP A 35 6.78 -0.96 9.08
N GLY A 36 5.82 -1.85 9.29
CA GLY A 36 5.72 -3.18 8.70
C GLY A 36 4.35 -3.39 8.04
N TYR A 37 4.17 -4.55 7.42
CA TYR A 37 2.93 -4.94 6.75
C TYR A 37 2.57 -6.38 7.12
N LYS A 38 1.32 -6.59 7.51
CA LYS A 38 0.76 -7.91 7.79
C LYS A 38 -0.46 -8.17 6.92
N ASP A 39 -0.62 -9.43 6.53
CA ASP A 39 -1.79 -9.84 5.77
C ASP A 39 -3.05 -9.88 6.64
N LYS A 40 -4.17 -10.28 6.02
CA LYS A 40 -5.47 -10.35 6.67
C LYS A 40 -5.57 -11.36 7.82
N ASN A 41 -4.63 -12.29 7.91
CA ASN A 41 -4.58 -13.28 8.98
C ASN A 41 -3.59 -12.86 10.08
N GLY A 42 -3.07 -11.63 10.02
CA GLY A 42 -2.09 -11.11 10.95
C GLY A 42 -0.66 -11.60 10.69
N LYS A 43 -0.42 -12.42 9.67
CA LYS A 43 0.93 -12.89 9.34
C LYS A 43 1.76 -11.73 8.81
N VAL A 44 2.92 -11.50 9.44
CA VAL A 44 3.86 -10.45 9.03
C VAL A 44 4.47 -10.81 7.68
N LYS A 45 4.15 -10.03 6.65
CA LYS A 45 4.74 -10.14 5.30
C LYS A 45 5.96 -9.23 5.16
N ILE A 46 5.94 -8.10 5.84
CA ILE A 46 7.07 -7.17 5.94
C ILE A 46 7.30 -6.84 7.41
N PRO A 47 8.47 -7.19 8.00
CA PRO A 47 8.83 -6.77 9.35
C PRO A 47 8.86 -5.25 9.49
N ALA A 48 8.58 -4.75 10.70
CA ALA A 48 8.64 -3.32 11.01
C ALA A 48 10.08 -2.79 10.99
N LYS A 49 10.55 -2.38 9.81
CA LYS A 49 11.92 -1.89 9.58
C LYS A 49 12.03 -0.72 8.61
N TYR A 50 10.91 -0.27 8.05
CA TYR A 50 10.86 0.80 7.06
C TYR A 50 10.36 2.10 7.69
N ASP A 51 10.67 3.23 7.06
CA ASP A 51 10.26 4.54 7.57
C ASP A 51 8.76 4.75 7.39
N TYR A 52 8.20 4.20 6.31
CA TYR A 52 6.77 4.22 6.06
C TYR A 52 6.39 3.14 5.03
N ILE A 53 5.16 2.63 5.13
CA ILE A 53 4.56 1.75 4.12
C ILE A 53 3.14 2.24 3.85
N ARG A 54 2.75 2.34 2.58
CA ARG A 54 1.39 2.68 2.18
C ARG A 54 0.85 1.67 1.17
N VAL A 55 -0.40 1.25 1.35
CA VAL A 55 -1.11 0.43 0.37
C VAL A 55 -1.64 1.32 -0.75
N ALA A 56 -1.37 0.95 -2.00
CA ALA A 56 -1.81 1.62 -3.21
C ALA A 56 -2.70 0.68 -4.03
N SER A 57 -3.92 1.12 -4.35
CA SER A 57 -4.84 0.43 -5.26
C SER A 57 -4.69 0.96 -6.68
N LEU A 58 -4.71 0.07 -7.65
CA LEU A 58 -4.66 0.30 -9.09
C LEU A 58 -5.79 -0.49 -9.76
N LYS A 59 -6.09 -0.19 -11.03
CA LYS A 59 -7.27 -0.72 -11.76
C LYS A 59 -7.49 -2.20 -11.52
N ASN A 60 -6.42 -2.98 -11.63
CA ASN A 60 -6.44 -4.44 -11.53
C ASN A 60 -5.38 -5.00 -10.55
N SER A 61 -4.84 -4.18 -9.64
CA SER A 61 -3.80 -4.65 -8.72
C SER A 61 -3.67 -3.82 -7.44
N LYS A 62 -2.99 -4.37 -6.43
CA LYS A 62 -2.56 -3.65 -5.24
C LYS A 62 -1.06 -3.73 -5.10
N ARG A 63 -0.43 -2.64 -4.66
CA ARG A 63 1.01 -2.56 -4.39
C ARG A 63 1.24 -1.89 -3.05
N LEU A 64 2.43 -2.10 -2.51
CA LEU A 64 2.92 -1.38 -1.36
C LEU A 64 3.96 -0.37 -1.85
N ILE A 65 3.78 0.88 -1.44
CA ILE A 65 4.80 1.93 -1.56
C ILE A 65 5.56 1.92 -0.25
N VAL A 66 6.85 1.55 -0.32
CA VAL A 66 7.73 1.43 0.85
C VAL A 66 8.74 2.57 0.82
N ILE A 67 8.93 3.23 1.96
CA ILE A 67 9.88 4.32 2.12
C ILE A 67 11.01 3.86 3.05
N LYS A 68 12.25 4.07 2.61
CA LYS A 68 13.46 3.86 3.40
C LYS A 68 14.50 4.92 3.03
N ASP A 69 15.08 5.57 4.01
CA ASP A 69 16.15 6.56 3.84
C ASP A 69 15.77 7.66 2.83
N LYS A 70 14.52 8.16 2.95
CA LYS A 70 13.90 9.16 2.06
C LYS A 70 13.73 8.73 0.59
N LYS A 71 13.94 7.46 0.27
CA LYS A 71 13.73 6.88 -1.06
C LYS A 71 12.56 5.91 -1.05
N TYR A 72 11.94 5.76 -2.21
CA TYR A 72 10.71 4.99 -2.42
C TYR A 72 11.00 3.74 -3.25
N ALA A 73 10.29 2.67 -2.96
CA ALA A 73 10.30 1.42 -3.71
C ALA A 73 8.87 0.83 -3.80
N LEU A 74 8.62 0.08 -4.88
CA LEU A 74 7.40 -0.72 -5.02
C LEU A 74 7.63 -2.13 -4.50
N TYR A 75 6.64 -2.64 -3.78
CA TYR A 75 6.60 -4.00 -3.25
C TYR A 75 5.26 -4.66 -3.61
N THR A 76 5.27 -5.98 -3.71
CA THR A 76 4.04 -6.78 -3.75
C THR A 76 3.39 -6.79 -2.36
N THR A 77 2.11 -7.15 -2.29
CA THR A 77 1.42 -7.38 -1.01
C THR A 77 1.93 -8.62 -0.27
N ASP A 78 2.70 -9.48 -0.92
CA ASP A 78 3.38 -10.60 -0.27
C ASP A 78 4.71 -10.22 0.38
N GLY A 79 5.12 -8.96 0.26
CA GLY A 79 6.35 -8.44 0.87
C GLY A 79 7.59 -8.53 -0.03
N ASN A 80 7.43 -8.93 -1.29
CA ASN A 80 8.54 -9.00 -2.24
C ASN A 80 8.81 -7.62 -2.86
N GLY A 81 10.07 -7.20 -2.88
CA GLY A 81 10.47 -5.97 -3.56
C GLY A 81 10.33 -6.11 -5.08
N ILE A 82 9.69 -5.14 -5.73
CA ILE A 82 9.55 -5.04 -7.19
C ILE A 82 10.63 -4.12 -7.75
N THR A 83 10.92 -3.02 -7.04
CA THR A 83 12.00 -2.09 -7.40
C THR A 83 12.95 -1.91 -6.23
N GLY A 84 14.16 -1.44 -6.51
CA GLY A 84 15.02 -0.89 -5.46
C GLY A 84 14.49 0.44 -4.91
N PHE A 85 15.09 0.90 -3.81
CA PHE A 85 14.89 2.24 -3.24
C PHE A 85 15.60 3.30 -4.08
N THR A 86 15.11 3.54 -5.29
CA THR A 86 15.75 4.44 -6.27
C THR A 86 14.94 5.70 -6.56
N TYR A 87 13.66 5.71 -6.21
CA TYR A 87 12.77 6.83 -6.50
C TYR A 87 12.82 7.87 -5.38
N GLN A 88 12.74 9.13 -5.75
CA GLN A 88 12.58 10.24 -4.81
C GLN A 88 11.13 10.41 -4.39
N MET A 89 10.19 9.92 -5.22
CA MET A 89 8.76 9.90 -4.93
C MET A 89 8.10 8.79 -5.76
N ILE A 90 7.13 8.11 -5.17
CA ILE A 90 6.12 7.32 -5.87
C ILE A 90 4.77 7.80 -5.34
N SER A 91 3.88 8.24 -6.22
CA SER A 91 2.55 8.70 -5.82
C SER A 91 1.64 7.52 -5.45
N VAL A 92 0.58 7.78 -4.69
CA VAL A 92 -0.56 6.87 -4.69
C VAL A 92 -1.39 7.15 -5.95
N PRO A 93 -1.57 6.15 -6.83
CA PRO A 93 -2.30 6.31 -8.07
C PRO A 93 -3.81 6.40 -7.81
N ASN A 94 -4.56 6.85 -8.82
CA ASN A 94 -6.00 6.67 -8.84
C ASN A 94 -6.31 5.15 -8.93
N PRO A 95 -7.30 4.63 -8.18
CA PRO A 95 -7.71 3.23 -8.24
C PRO A 95 -8.06 2.72 -9.63
N ASP A 96 -8.45 3.58 -10.57
CA ASP A 96 -8.80 3.19 -11.95
C ASP A 96 -7.61 3.27 -12.92
N SER A 97 -6.45 3.72 -12.44
CA SER A 97 -5.21 3.83 -13.23
C SER A 97 -4.36 2.56 -13.16
N GLN A 98 -3.68 2.24 -14.25
CA GLN A 98 -2.62 1.23 -14.30
C GLN A 98 -1.21 1.83 -14.17
N LEU A 99 -1.10 3.15 -14.28
CA LEU A 99 0.15 3.91 -14.25
C LEU A 99 0.32 4.62 -12.91
N ILE A 100 1.53 4.53 -12.39
CA ILE A 100 1.97 5.14 -11.14
C ILE A 100 2.93 6.26 -11.50
N LEU A 101 2.64 7.48 -11.03
CA LEU A 101 3.57 8.59 -11.14
C LEU A 101 4.75 8.37 -10.20
N ALA A 102 5.97 8.50 -10.74
CA ALA A 102 7.19 8.41 -9.97
C ALA A 102 8.13 9.57 -10.31
N LYS A 103 9.01 9.91 -9.35
CA LYS A 103 10.08 10.89 -9.52
C LYS A 103 11.45 10.23 -9.36
N LYS A 104 12.34 10.44 -10.32
CA LYS A 104 13.73 9.95 -10.33
C LYS A 104 14.61 11.01 -10.98
N SER A 105 15.76 11.30 -10.37
CA SER A 105 16.71 12.31 -10.86
C SER A 105 16.05 13.66 -11.16
N GLU A 106 15.24 14.14 -10.21
CA GLU A 106 14.46 15.39 -10.29
C GLU A 106 13.35 15.46 -11.36
N LEU A 107 13.19 14.42 -12.16
CA LEU A 107 12.20 14.37 -13.23
C LEU A 107 11.09 13.37 -12.91
N TYR A 108 9.90 13.66 -13.42
CA TYR A 108 8.72 12.80 -13.32
C TYR A 108 8.62 11.90 -14.55
N GLY A 109 8.15 10.69 -14.32
CA GLY A 109 7.81 9.68 -15.31
C GLY A 109 6.73 8.75 -14.77
N TYR A 110 6.31 7.78 -15.56
CA TYR A 110 5.26 6.84 -15.16
C TYR A 110 5.75 5.41 -15.27
N ILE A 111 5.50 4.63 -14.22
CA ILE A 111 5.82 3.21 -14.14
C ILE A 111 4.54 2.40 -14.03
N ASN A 112 4.56 1.15 -14.49
CA ASN A 112 3.46 0.21 -14.25
C ASN A 112 3.59 -0.48 -12.89
N SER A 113 2.64 -1.37 -12.56
CA SER A 113 2.64 -2.14 -11.31
C SER A 113 3.81 -3.14 -11.17
N GLN A 114 4.60 -3.36 -12.22
CA GLN A 114 5.83 -4.15 -12.21
C GLN A 114 7.08 -3.28 -12.11
N GLY A 115 6.93 -1.96 -11.88
CA GLY A 115 8.03 -1.02 -11.79
C GLY A 115 8.71 -0.69 -13.12
N LYS A 116 8.20 -1.21 -14.25
CA LYS A 116 8.71 -0.89 -15.59
C LYS A 116 8.28 0.52 -15.98
N THR A 117 9.23 1.31 -16.46
CA THR A 117 8.94 2.63 -17.05
C THR A 117 8.08 2.48 -18.30
N VAL A 118 6.92 3.13 -18.29
CA VAL A 118 5.98 3.22 -19.42
C VAL A 118 6.13 4.57 -20.11
N LEU A 119 6.23 5.65 -19.32
CA LEU A 119 6.54 6.98 -19.83
C LEU A 119 7.84 7.48 -19.17
N PRO A 120 8.81 7.95 -19.95
CA PRO A 120 10.16 8.24 -19.46
C PRO A 120 10.20 9.37 -18.43
N PHE A 121 11.22 9.36 -17.59
CA PHE A 121 11.51 10.42 -16.62
C PHE A 121 12.06 11.66 -17.32
N LYS A 122 11.17 12.47 -17.89
CA LYS A 122 11.53 13.69 -18.65
C LYS A 122 10.68 14.91 -18.32
N TYR A 123 9.67 14.75 -17.47
CA TYR A 123 8.73 15.83 -17.16
C TYR A 123 9.20 16.59 -15.93
N SER A 124 9.18 17.92 -15.97
CA SER A 124 9.54 18.75 -14.81
C SER A 124 8.45 18.74 -13.74
N ASN A 125 7.22 18.42 -14.11
CA ASN A 125 6.10 18.18 -13.22
C ASN A 125 5.07 17.28 -13.90
N ALA A 126 4.22 16.59 -13.15
CA ALA A 126 3.21 15.69 -13.67
C ALA A 126 2.11 15.39 -12.64
N SER A 127 0.88 15.20 -13.12
CA SER A 127 -0.25 14.72 -12.32
C SER A 127 -0.38 13.21 -12.39
N ASN A 128 -1.09 12.63 -11.42
CA ASN A 128 -1.54 11.25 -11.55
C ASN A 128 -2.44 11.09 -12.79
N PHE A 129 -2.45 9.87 -13.34
CA PHE A 129 -3.49 9.46 -14.29
C PHE A 129 -4.84 9.35 -13.57
N LYS A 130 -5.88 9.87 -14.23
CA LYS A 130 -7.29 9.71 -13.87
C LYS A 130 -8.08 9.67 -15.17
N ASP A 131 -8.97 8.68 -15.30
CA ASP A 131 -9.81 8.50 -16.50
C ASP A 131 -8.99 8.46 -17.81
N GLY A 132 -7.85 7.76 -17.78
CA GLY A 132 -6.95 7.65 -18.94
C GLY A 132 -6.09 8.89 -19.23
N LYS A 133 -6.21 9.97 -18.44
CA LYS A 133 -5.56 11.26 -18.73
C LYS A 133 -4.63 11.72 -17.63
N ALA A 134 -3.57 12.44 -18.00
CA ALA A 134 -2.67 13.11 -17.07
C ALA A 134 -2.08 14.41 -17.66
N ASN A 135 -1.85 15.40 -16.81
CA ASN A 135 -1.17 16.64 -17.16
C ASN A 135 0.33 16.51 -16.87
N VAL A 136 1.18 16.93 -17.80
CA VAL A 136 2.64 16.92 -17.67
C VAL A 136 3.24 18.24 -18.11
N TRP A 137 4.34 18.63 -17.46
CA TRP A 137 5.12 19.79 -17.85
C TRP A 137 6.41 19.34 -18.52
N LEU A 138 6.60 19.79 -19.77
CA LEU A 138 7.80 19.54 -20.56
C LEU A 138 8.26 20.87 -21.15
N ASN A 139 9.54 21.23 -20.98
CA ASN A 139 10.08 22.51 -21.47
C ASN A 139 9.23 23.73 -21.06
N ARG A 140 8.77 23.75 -19.79
CA ARG A 140 7.90 24.79 -19.20
C ARG A 140 6.52 24.95 -19.85
N ARG A 141 6.09 24.00 -20.68
CA ARG A 141 4.76 23.96 -21.29
C ARG A 141 3.94 22.80 -20.72
N LEU A 142 2.64 23.03 -20.53
CA LEU A 142 1.68 22.03 -20.10
C LEU A 142 1.21 21.20 -21.32
N PHE A 143 1.24 19.88 -21.17
CA PHE A 143 0.68 18.93 -22.11
C PHE A 143 -0.28 18.01 -21.39
N MET A 144 -1.33 17.57 -22.07
CA MET A 144 -2.17 16.46 -21.63
C MET A 144 -1.71 15.19 -22.35
N ILE A 145 -1.50 14.12 -21.60
CA ILE A 145 -1.34 12.77 -22.12
C ILE A 145 -2.68 12.06 -21.98
N ASP A 146 -3.12 11.41 -23.04
CA ASP A 146 -4.33 10.59 -23.08
C ASP A 146 -3.98 9.15 -23.50
N THR A 147 -4.44 8.18 -22.73
CA THR A 147 -4.22 6.74 -22.94
C THR A 147 -5.52 5.94 -22.78
N SER A 148 -6.68 6.59 -22.84
CA SER A 148 -7.99 5.91 -22.79
C SER A 148 -8.23 5.03 -24.01
#